data_AF-A0A1I8GFP4-F1
#
_entry.id   AF-A0A1I8GFP4-F1
#
_cell.length_a   1.000
_cell.length_b   1.000
_cell.length_c   1.000
_cell.angle_alpha   90.00
_cell.angle_beta   90.00
_cell.angle_gamma   90.00
#
_symmetry.space_group_name_H-M   'P 1'
#
loop_
_entity.id
_entity.type
_entity.pdbx_description
1 polymer ?
#
loop_
_entity_poly.entity_id
_entity_poly.type
_entity_poly.pdbx_seq_one_letter_code
_entity_poly.pdbx_strand_id
1 'polypeptide(L)'
;AAPAHSALQVSPRKLLLASSRSRLVGFSLYNSTMAEVDLTNRDPNALNNHLSTAFEDVLGEPDGIHSMDCVWRNSYSCFNCGKNCLYKVCTLLCGIFIALYWGCVFAAVAMQHIWCITPSFKVWEINMACMRHYSKSIVDCCLGPCCETCGLFLSNMKLTQTSG
;
A
#
# COMPACT_ATOMS: atom_id res chain seq x y z
N ALA A 1 -66.12 -30.90 -5.80
CA ALA A 1 -64.84 -31.56 -5.48
C ALA A 1 -63.72 -30.58 -5.77
N ALA A 2 -63.18 -29.94 -4.73
CA ALA A 2 -62.10 -28.96 -4.82
C ALA A 2 -61.05 -29.33 -3.76
N PRO A 3 -59.74 -29.40 -4.09
CA PRO A 3 -58.73 -29.81 -3.14
C PRO A 3 -58.39 -28.66 -2.19
N ALA A 4 -58.28 -28.99 -0.91
CA ALA A 4 -57.98 -28.08 0.17
C ALA A 4 -56.57 -27.48 0.03
N HIS A 5 -56.51 -26.14 0.05
CA HIS A 5 -55.29 -25.37 0.27
C HIS A 5 -54.70 -25.75 1.63
N SER A 6 -53.60 -26.51 1.61
CA SER A 6 -52.81 -26.81 2.81
C SER A 6 -51.92 -25.60 3.12
N ALA A 7 -52.41 -24.70 3.97
CA ALA A 7 -51.60 -23.62 4.55
C ALA A 7 -50.46 -24.25 5.37
N LEU A 8 -49.23 -24.10 4.89
CA LEU A 8 -48.02 -24.53 5.57
C LEU A 8 -47.85 -23.71 6.86
N GLN A 9 -48.37 -24.23 7.98
CA GLN A 9 -48.16 -23.68 9.33
C GLN A 9 -46.67 -23.78 9.70
N VAL A 10 -45.91 -22.74 9.35
CA VAL A 10 -44.51 -22.61 9.79
C VAL A 10 -44.52 -22.41 11.31
N SER A 11 -44.12 -23.45 12.03
CA SER A 11 -44.08 -23.45 13.50
C SER A 11 -43.25 -22.28 14.06
N PRO A 12 -43.72 -21.56 15.12
CA PRO A 12 -43.02 -20.42 15.71
C PRO A 12 -41.57 -20.72 16.10
N ARG A 13 -41.27 -21.96 16.51
CA ARG A 13 -39.90 -22.40 16.83
C ARG A 13 -38.96 -22.38 15.62
N LYS A 14 -39.45 -22.71 14.42
CA LYS A 14 -38.63 -22.69 13.20
C LYS A 14 -38.33 -21.25 12.77
N LEU A 15 -39.27 -20.33 12.96
CA LEU A 15 -39.08 -18.90 12.71
C LEU A 15 -38.08 -18.27 13.70
N LEU A 16 -38.15 -18.66 14.98
CA LEU A 16 -37.25 -18.17 16.03
C LEU A 16 -35.83 -18.73 15.86
N LEU A 17 -35.69 -20.01 15.48
CA LEU A 17 -34.41 -20.62 15.13
C LEU A 17 -33.80 -20.03 13.85
N ALA A 18 -34.62 -19.73 12.84
CA ALA A 18 -34.16 -19.04 11.64
C ALA A 18 -33.67 -17.62 11.96
N SER A 19 -34.42 -16.84 12.76
CA SER A 19 -34.01 -15.50 13.20
C SER A 19 -32.73 -15.51 14.05
N SER A 20 -32.58 -16.49 14.95
CA SER A 20 -31.38 -16.67 15.78
C SER A 20 -30.16 -17.10 14.95
N ARG A 21 -30.36 -17.98 13.96
CA ARG A 21 -29.30 -18.40 13.02
C ARG A 21 -28.90 -17.26 12.08
N SER A 22 -29.83 -16.47 11.56
CA SER A 22 -29.55 -15.28 10.75
C SER A 22 -28.78 -14.22 11.54
N ARG A 23 -29.10 -14.05 12.83
CA ARG A 23 -28.40 -13.11 13.72
C ARG A 23 -26.99 -13.57 14.08
N LEU A 24 -26.79 -14.88 14.32
CA LEU A 24 -25.47 -15.48 14.53
C LEU A 24 -24.62 -15.47 13.26
N VAL A 25 -25.21 -15.71 12.08
CA VAL A 25 -24.51 -15.59 10.80
C VAL A 25 -24.13 -14.13 10.53
N GLY A 26 -25.02 -13.18 10.82
CA GLY A 26 -24.71 -11.74 10.73
C GLY A 26 -23.58 -11.31 11.68
N PHE A 27 -23.58 -11.81 12.92
CA PHE A 27 -22.52 -11.54 13.91
C PHE A 27 -21.18 -12.20 13.53
N SER A 28 -21.21 -13.42 13.00
CA SER A 28 -20.02 -14.14 12.53
C SER A 28 -19.42 -13.53 11.26
N LEU A 29 -20.26 -13.10 10.32
CA LEU A 29 -19.84 -12.38 9.11
C LEU A 29 -19.26 -11.00 9.46
N TYR A 30 -19.82 -10.32 10.46
CA TYR A 30 -19.29 -9.05 10.98
C TYR A 30 -17.91 -9.22 11.62
N ASN A 31 -17.69 -10.28 12.40
CA ASN A 31 -16.37 -10.54 12.98
C ASN A 31 -15.33 -10.98 11.93
N SER A 32 -15.75 -11.60 10.82
CA SER A 32 -14.82 -12.08 9.78
C SER A 32 -14.27 -10.97 8.88
N THR A 33 -14.89 -9.79 8.87
CA THR A 33 -14.45 -8.63 8.08
C THR A 33 -13.57 -7.66 8.85
N MET A 34 -13.47 -7.80 10.17
CA MET A 34 -12.56 -7.00 11.00
C MET A 34 -11.18 -7.65 10.93
N ALA A 35 -10.31 -7.15 10.06
CA ALA A 35 -8.91 -7.54 10.03
C ALA A 35 -8.32 -7.46 11.45
N GLU A 36 -7.69 -8.54 11.90
CA GLU A 36 -7.07 -8.61 13.21
C GLU A 36 -5.91 -7.61 13.27
N VAL A 37 -5.99 -6.65 14.20
CA VAL A 37 -4.95 -5.63 14.39
C VAL A 37 -3.89 -6.18 15.33
N ASP A 38 -2.63 -6.22 14.87
CA ASP A 38 -1.50 -6.57 15.73
C ASP A 38 -1.23 -5.44 16.75
N LEU A 39 -1.43 -5.77 18.02
CA LEU A 39 -1.24 -4.82 19.13
C LEU A 39 0.22 -4.76 19.61
N THR A 40 1.03 -5.75 19.24
CA THR A 40 2.43 -5.91 19.67
C THR A 40 3.40 -5.31 18.67
N ASN A 41 3.29 -5.66 17.38
CA ASN A 41 4.10 -5.08 16.32
C ASN A 41 3.28 -4.07 15.51
N ARG A 42 3.35 -2.80 15.91
CA ARG A 42 2.63 -1.69 15.25
C ARG A 42 3.35 -1.12 14.03
N ASP A 43 4.59 -1.55 13.76
CA ASP A 43 5.39 -1.13 12.59
C ASP A 43 5.98 -2.35 11.85
N PRO A 44 5.15 -3.22 11.26
CA PRO A 44 5.61 -4.45 10.62
C PRO A 44 6.51 -4.20 9.39
N ASN A 45 6.40 -3.01 8.77
CA ASN A 45 7.20 -2.61 7.62
C ASN A 45 8.45 -1.80 8.01
N ALA A 46 8.67 -1.61 9.32
CA ALA A 46 9.85 -0.92 9.86
C ALA A 46 10.03 0.51 9.28
N LEU A 47 8.92 1.20 9.05
CA LEU A 47 8.89 2.55 8.46
C LEU A 47 9.59 3.58 9.36
N ASN A 48 9.58 3.35 10.67
CA ASN A 48 10.01 4.31 11.68
C ASN A 48 11.26 3.88 12.45
N ASN A 49 12.09 2.99 11.89
CA ASN A 49 13.32 2.52 12.55
C ASN A 49 14.25 3.65 13.01
N HIS A 50 14.28 4.76 12.28
CA HIS A 50 15.11 5.93 12.59
C HIS A 50 14.67 6.68 13.86
N LEU A 51 13.44 6.47 14.36
CA LEU A 51 12.92 7.10 15.58
C LEU A 51 13.31 6.34 16.85
N SER A 52 13.93 5.16 16.73
CA SER A 52 14.39 4.37 17.88
C SER A 52 15.67 4.97 18.45
N THR A 53 15.54 6.03 19.24
CA THR A 53 16.69 6.69 19.88
C THR A 53 16.83 6.25 21.34
N ALA A 54 17.98 5.67 21.70
CA ALA A 54 18.31 5.35 23.08
C ALA A 54 18.75 6.62 23.84
N PHE A 55 18.69 6.57 25.18
CA PHE A 55 19.22 7.67 26.01
C PHE A 55 20.71 7.91 25.73
N GLU A 56 21.47 6.82 25.61
CA GLU A 56 22.90 6.81 25.32
C GLU A 56 23.25 7.41 23.95
N ASP A 57 22.36 7.29 22.96
CA ASP A 57 22.58 7.86 21.63
C ASP A 57 22.45 9.40 21.62
N VAL A 58 21.78 9.97 22.62
CA VAL A 58 21.50 11.42 22.69
C VAL A 58 22.38 12.12 23.73
N LEU A 59 22.55 11.48 24.89
CA LEU A 59 23.18 12.07 26.07
C LEU A 59 24.35 11.22 26.59
N GLY A 60 24.83 10.24 25.82
CA GLY A 60 25.94 9.38 26.16
C GLY A 60 27.20 10.18 26.55
N GLU A 61 27.75 9.87 27.72
CA GLU A 61 28.99 10.45 28.22
C GLU A 61 30.19 9.58 27.84
N PRO A 62 31.36 10.17 27.49
CA PRO A 62 32.57 9.42 27.16
C PRO A 62 33.28 8.88 28.42
N ASP A 63 34.02 7.77 28.29
CA ASP A 63 34.69 7.04 29.39
C ASP A 63 35.60 7.89 30.31
N GLY A 64 36.06 9.05 29.85
CA GLY A 64 36.95 9.94 30.59
C GLY A 64 36.24 11.00 31.46
N ILE A 65 34.94 11.22 31.26
CA ILE A 65 34.21 12.33 31.90
C ILE A 65 32.77 11.87 32.19
N HIS A 66 32.54 11.34 33.40
CA HIS A 66 31.24 10.86 33.84
C HIS A 66 30.60 11.75 34.90
N SER A 67 29.32 12.03 34.72
CA SER A 67 28.46 12.57 35.74
C SER A 67 28.27 11.56 36.87
N MET A 68 27.93 12.06 38.06
CA MET A 68 27.58 11.27 39.23
C MET A 68 26.46 10.26 38.91
N ASP A 69 26.61 9.01 39.38
CA ASP A 69 25.68 7.89 39.10
C ASP A 69 24.21 8.21 39.40
N CYS A 70 23.96 8.99 40.46
CA CYS A 70 22.60 9.36 40.86
C CYS A 70 21.92 10.28 39.83
N VAL A 71 22.68 11.23 39.28
CA VAL A 71 22.21 12.16 38.25
C VAL A 71 21.99 11.38 36.96
N TRP A 72 22.96 10.52 36.59
CA TRP A 72 22.87 9.69 35.39
C TRP A 72 21.62 8.81 35.38
N ARG A 73 21.38 8.05 36.46
CA ARG A 73 20.21 7.18 36.59
C ARG A 73 18.88 7.97 36.59
N ASN A 74 18.84 9.12 37.27
CA ASN A 74 17.63 9.94 37.30
C ASN A 74 17.33 10.54 35.92
N SER A 75 18.36 11.03 35.23
CA SER A 75 18.25 11.54 33.85
C SER A 75 17.76 10.46 32.89
N TYR A 76 18.31 9.24 32.97
CA TYR A 76 17.85 8.10 32.20
C TYR A 76 16.37 7.81 32.43
N SER A 77 15.93 7.76 33.69
CA SER A 77 14.53 7.50 34.05
C SER A 77 13.60 8.63 33.56
N CYS A 78 13.98 9.88 33.79
CA CYS A 78 13.20 11.06 33.40
C CYS A 78 13.05 11.15 31.87
N PHE A 79 14.12 10.93 31.12
CA PHE A 79 14.10 10.93 29.65
C PHE A 79 13.16 9.86 29.09
N ASN A 80 13.26 8.63 29.59
CA ASN A 80 12.40 7.52 29.17
C ASN A 80 10.93 7.74 29.58
N CYS A 81 10.68 8.23 30.79
CA CYS A 81 9.32 8.52 31.22
C CYS A 81 8.70 9.67 30.40
N GLY A 82 9.44 10.78 30.24
CA GLY A 82 9.01 11.97 29.52
C GLY A 82 8.64 11.67 28.07
N LYS A 83 9.53 11.00 27.32
CA LYS A 83 9.26 10.66 25.91
C LYS A 83 8.02 9.78 25.77
N ASN A 84 7.88 8.77 26.64
CA ASN A 84 6.79 7.80 26.56
C ASN A 84 5.46 8.42 26.97
N CYS A 85 5.45 9.25 28.02
CA CYS A 85 4.26 9.94 28.48
C CYS A 85 3.76 10.91 27.41
N LEU A 86 4.63 11.77 26.91
CA LEU A 86 4.26 12.75 25.89
C LEU A 86 3.76 12.07 24.61
N TYR A 87 4.47 11.04 24.12
CA TYR A 87 4.04 10.29 22.95
C TYR A 87 2.65 9.66 23.14
N LYS A 88 2.39 9.05 24.30
CA LYS A 88 1.08 8.46 24.61
C LYS A 88 -0.03 9.50 24.69
N VAL A 89 0.20 10.63 25.34
CA VAL A 89 -0.80 11.72 25.45
C VAL A 89 -1.11 12.31 24.08
N CYS A 90 -0.09 12.65 23.29
CA CYS A 90 -0.28 13.17 21.94
C CYS A 90 -1.01 12.16 21.04
N THR A 91 -0.65 10.88 21.12
CA THR A 91 -1.31 9.82 20.33
C THR A 91 -2.75 9.59 20.78
N LEU A 92 -3.05 9.70 22.07
CA LEU A 92 -4.41 9.57 22.59
C LEU A 92 -5.31 10.71 22.09
N LEU A 93 -4.81 11.94 22.09
CA LEU A 93 -5.58 13.11 21.69
C LEU A 93 -5.71 13.25 20.16
N CYS A 94 -4.64 12.98 19.41
CA CYS A 94 -4.58 13.27 17.98
C CYS A 94 -4.58 12.02 17.09
N GLY A 95 -4.19 10.86 17.63
CA GLY A 95 -3.94 9.65 16.82
C GLY A 95 -5.18 9.14 16.08
N ILE A 96 -6.34 9.14 16.73
CA ILE A 96 -7.61 8.67 16.11
C ILE A 96 -8.03 9.60 14.97
N PHE A 97 -7.94 10.92 15.16
CA PHE A 97 -8.30 11.90 14.13
C PHE A 97 -7.35 11.84 12.93
N ILE A 98 -6.06 11.67 13.17
CA ILE A 98 -5.05 11.52 12.11
C ILE A 98 -5.27 10.21 11.33
N ALA A 99 -5.55 9.10 12.03
CA ALA A 99 -5.86 7.83 11.38
C ALA A 99 -7.11 7.92 10.50
N LEU A 100 -8.16 8.58 10.98
CA LEU A 100 -9.38 8.81 10.21
C LEU A 100 -9.10 9.68 8.97
N TYR A 101 -8.32 10.75 9.12
CA TYR A 101 -7.93 11.62 8.02
C TYR A 101 -7.21 10.83 6.92
N TRP A 102 -6.18 10.06 7.26
CA TRP A 102 -5.45 9.25 6.29
C TRP A 102 -6.31 8.16 5.64
N GLY A 103 -7.21 7.53 6.40
CA GLY A 103 -8.19 6.59 5.86
C GLY A 103 -9.08 7.22 4.79
N CYS A 104 -9.62 8.42 5.05
CA CYS A 104 -10.41 9.17 4.08
C CYS A 104 -9.61 9.57 2.84
N VAL A 105 -8.36 10.02 3.02
CA VAL A 105 -7.46 10.36 1.90
C VAL A 105 -7.23 9.15 1.00
N PHE A 106 -6.87 8.00 1.56
CA PHE A 106 -6.64 6.80 0.76
C PHE A 106 -7.91 6.29 0.10
N ALA A 107 -9.07 6.40 0.74
CA ALA A 107 -10.35 6.06 0.12
C ALA A 107 -10.66 6.96 -1.09
N ALA A 108 -10.45 8.28 -0.96
CA ALA A 108 -10.65 9.23 -2.05
C ALA A 108 -9.68 8.98 -3.22
N VAL A 109 -8.41 8.71 -2.92
CA VAL A 109 -7.40 8.35 -3.93
C VAL A 109 -7.78 7.06 -4.65
N ALA A 110 -8.20 6.03 -3.93
CA ALA A 110 -8.65 4.78 -4.53
C ALA A 110 -9.85 4.99 -5.45
N MET A 111 -10.83 5.79 -5.03
CA MET A 111 -11.99 6.16 -5.85
C MET A 111 -11.53 6.86 -7.13
N GLN A 112 -10.74 7.93 -7.03
CA GLN A 112 -10.22 8.65 -8.19
C GLN A 112 -9.45 7.72 -9.14
N HIS A 113 -8.64 6.81 -8.59
CA HIS A 113 -7.83 5.92 -9.40
C HIS A 113 -8.68 4.91 -10.19
N ILE A 114 -9.67 4.29 -9.55
CA ILE A 114 -10.53 3.28 -10.16
C ILE A 114 -11.43 3.91 -11.22
N TRP A 115 -12.08 5.02 -10.91
CA TRP A 115 -13.15 5.56 -11.75
C TRP A 115 -12.70 6.59 -12.78
N CYS A 116 -11.57 7.26 -12.56
CA CYS A 116 -11.11 8.32 -13.47
C CYS A 116 -9.76 7.98 -14.11
N ILE A 117 -8.75 7.61 -13.31
CA ILE A 117 -7.38 7.41 -13.81
C ILE A 117 -7.30 6.16 -14.69
N THR A 118 -7.78 5.01 -14.20
CA THR A 118 -7.75 3.74 -14.92
C THR A 118 -8.41 3.81 -16.31
N PRO A 119 -9.65 4.34 -16.47
CA PRO A 119 -10.24 4.49 -17.80
C PRO A 119 -9.51 5.54 -18.66
N SER A 120 -8.99 6.62 -18.06
CA SER A 120 -8.20 7.60 -18.80
C SER A 120 -6.91 7.00 -19.36
N PHE A 121 -6.22 6.15 -18.60
CA PHE A 121 -5.07 5.39 -19.07
C PHE A 121 -5.44 4.48 -20.25
N LYS A 122 -6.62 3.85 -20.22
CA LYS A 122 -7.11 3.05 -21.34
C LYS A 122 -7.37 3.87 -22.59
N VAL A 123 -7.95 5.06 -22.46
CA VAL A 123 -8.11 5.99 -23.59
C VAL A 123 -6.76 6.44 -24.11
N TRP A 124 -5.82 6.74 -23.22
CA TRP A 124 -4.47 7.16 -23.60
C TRP A 124 -3.70 6.04 -24.32
N GLU A 125 -3.84 4.79 -23.87
CA GLU A 125 -3.29 3.59 -24.51
C GLU A 125 -3.75 3.47 -25.97
N ILE A 126 -5.04 3.72 -26.25
CA ILE A 126 -5.60 3.72 -27.62
C ILE A 126 -5.00 4.84 -28.46
N ASN A 127 -4.87 6.05 -27.90
CA ASN A 127 -4.26 7.19 -28.61
C ASN A 127 -2.78 6.95 -28.92
N MET A 128 -2.04 6.39 -27.96
CA MET A 128 -0.65 5.97 -28.12
C MET A 128 -0.50 4.89 -29.19
N ALA A 129 -1.43 3.94 -29.30
CA ALA A 129 -1.42 2.94 -30.37
C ALA A 129 -1.53 3.58 -31.76
N CYS A 130 -2.38 4.61 -31.90
CA CYS A 130 -2.48 5.39 -33.14
C CYS A 130 -1.16 6.14 -33.45
N MET A 131 -0.60 6.83 -32.45
CA MET A 131 0.68 7.54 -32.59
C MET A 131 1.85 6.60 -32.91
N ARG A 132 1.84 5.38 -32.36
CA ARG A 132 2.79 4.32 -32.69
C ARG A 132 2.68 3.91 -34.16
N HIS A 133 1.46 3.83 -34.70
CA HIS A 133 1.26 3.52 -36.11
C HIS A 133 1.85 4.63 -37.00
N TYR A 134 1.57 5.88 -36.66
CA TYR A 134 2.12 7.04 -37.38
C TYR A 134 3.65 7.11 -37.33
N SER A 135 4.25 6.95 -36.15
CA SER A 135 5.71 6.94 -35.98
C SER A 135 6.35 5.76 -36.69
N LYS A 136 5.74 4.57 -36.67
CA LYS A 136 6.21 3.43 -37.45
C LYS A 136 6.22 3.73 -38.95
N SER A 137 5.16 4.34 -39.48
CA SER A 137 5.11 4.74 -40.89
C SER A 137 6.21 5.73 -41.27
N ILE A 138 6.55 6.68 -40.39
CA ILE A 138 7.68 7.60 -40.62
C ILE A 138 9.01 6.85 -40.65
N VAL A 139 9.24 5.98 -39.66
CA VAL A 139 10.48 5.20 -39.57
C VAL A 139 10.63 4.28 -40.80
N ASP A 140 9.57 3.57 -41.18
CA ASP A 140 9.60 2.66 -42.33
C ASP A 140 9.83 3.44 -43.65
N CYS A 141 9.27 4.65 -43.81
CA CYS A 141 9.43 5.47 -45.01
C CYS A 141 10.81 6.16 -45.11
N CYS A 142 11.31 6.71 -44.00
CA CYS A 142 12.52 7.54 -44.03
C CYS A 142 13.77 6.76 -43.61
N LEU A 143 13.69 6.03 -42.50
CA LEU A 143 14.85 5.33 -41.94
C LEU A 143 15.04 3.95 -42.57
N GLY A 144 13.96 3.28 -42.99
CA GLY A 144 14.02 2.01 -43.73
C GLY A 144 14.99 2.06 -44.92
N PRO A 145 14.76 2.92 -45.93
CA PRO A 145 15.64 3.01 -47.09
C PRO A 145 17.05 3.55 -46.76
N CYS A 146 17.19 4.45 -45.78
CA CYS A 146 18.50 4.93 -45.32
C CYS A 146 19.34 3.79 -44.71
N CYS A 147 18.74 2.96 -43.86
CA CYS A 147 19.42 1.80 -43.26
C CYS A 147 19.75 0.73 -44.31
N GLU A 148 18.86 0.49 -45.26
CA GLU A 148 19.06 -0.47 -46.34
C GLU A 148 20.22 -0.05 -47.26
N THR A 149 20.27 1.22 -47.66
CA THR A 149 21.37 1.77 -48.47
C THR A 149 22.70 1.75 -47.72
N CYS A 150 22.74 2.13 -46.44
CA CYS A 150 23.93 2.00 -45.61
C CYS A 150 24.41 0.53 -45.48
N GLY A 151 23.48 -0.41 -45.32
CA GLY A 151 23.78 -1.85 -45.27
C GLY A 151 24.35 -2.38 -46.59
N LEU A 152 23.83 -1.91 -47.73
CA LEU A 152 24.38 -2.21 -49.06
C LEU A 152 25.80 -1.63 -49.24
N PHE A 153 26.06 -0.41 -48.80
CA PHE A 153 27.41 0.18 -48.87
C PHE A 153 28.44 -0.63 -48.07
N LEU A 154 28.10 -1.05 -46.87
CA LEU A 154 29.00 -1.81 -46.00
C LEU A 154 29.19 -3.25 -46.49
N SER A 155 28.16 -3.90 -47.04
CA SER A 155 28.27 -5.27 -47.57
C SER A 155 29.07 -5.36 -48.88
N ASN A 156 29.15 -4.28 -49.66
CA ASN A 156 29.99 -4.22 -50.87
C ASN A 156 31.50 -4.06 -50.57
N MET A 157 31.91 -3.76 -49.33
CA MET A 157 33.32 -3.78 -48.95
C MET A 157 33.83 -5.21 -48.74
N LYS A 158 34.45 -5.79 -49.77
CA LYS A 158 35.22 -7.02 -49.65
C LYS A 158 36.55 -6.75 -48.93
N LEU A 159 36.69 -7.28 -47.72
CA LEU A 159 37.98 -7.31 -47.02
C LEU A 159 38.94 -8.23 -47.78
N THR A 160 39.97 -7.66 -48.39
CA THR A 160 41.08 -8.43 -48.96
C THR A 160 42.03 -8.79 -47.82
N GLN A 161 41.98 -10.04 -47.37
CA GLN A 161 42.95 -10.59 -46.42
C GLN A 161 44.31 -10.68 -47.13
N THR A 162 45.20 -9.74 -46.85
CA THR A 162 46.62 -9.88 -47.22
C THR A 162 47.24 -10.84 -46.21
N SER A 163 47.33 -12.12 -46.59
CA SER A 163 48.11 -13.11 -45.84
C SER A 163 49.58 -12.75 -45.99
N GLY A 164 50.17 -12.25 -44.92
CA GLY A 164 51.62 -12.23 -44.72
C GLY A 164 52.15 -13.59 -44.31
#